data_AF-A0A971CB12-F1
#
_entry.id   AF-A0A971CB12-F1
#
_cell.length_a   1.000
_cell.length_b   1.000
_cell.length_c   1.000
_cell.angle_alpha   90.00
_cell.angle_beta   90.00
_cell.angle_gamma   90.00
#
_symmetry.space_group_name_H-M   'P 1'
#
loop_
_entity.id
_entity.type
_entity.pdbx_description
1 polymer ?
#
loop_
_entity_poly.entity_id
_entity_poly.type
_entity_poly.pdbx_seq_one_letter_code
_entity_poly.pdbx_strand_id
1 'polypeptide(L)'
;MEERGNSEGMSKEDISKKLERFQTTSEKIEFLQYIEPKINSTNPNTQKAYYETLGDLFLKKENFQEAAGYYKKAGLDEKAEKIWEKLGDIAKIYHEDDKAIEYYKKSNSSEKEEELLKKKETHSLEDKFLVMLAFCTFLFSFVFFSGRITGNTIAQFPLSSHNLIGIGLFIMGMIVTFLYSERKNKNN
;
A
#
# COMPACT_ATOMS: atom_id res chain seq x y z
N MET A 1 -50.40 30.03 -18.13
CA MET A 1 -49.43 29.35 -19.02
C MET A 1 -48.10 29.42 -18.32
N GLU A 2 -47.84 28.37 -17.55
CA GLU A 2 -46.77 28.24 -16.56
C GLU A 2 -45.45 27.83 -17.21
N GLU A 3 -44.40 28.50 -16.77
CA GLU A 3 -42.98 28.12 -16.74
C GLU A 3 -42.41 27.23 -17.88
N ARG A 4 -41.78 27.87 -18.86
CA ARG A 4 -40.61 27.32 -19.55
C ARG A 4 -39.36 28.11 -19.13
N GLY A 5 -39.05 28.03 -17.84
CA GLY A 5 -37.76 28.46 -17.31
C GLY A 5 -36.72 27.41 -17.66
N ASN A 6 -35.95 27.69 -18.71
CA ASN A 6 -34.77 26.97 -19.16
C ASN A 6 -33.78 26.71 -18.00
N SER A 7 -33.90 25.56 -17.34
CA SER A 7 -33.06 25.12 -16.22
C SER A 7 -32.05 24.04 -16.63
N GLU A 8 -31.83 23.87 -17.93
CA GLU A 8 -30.88 22.89 -18.46
C GLU A 8 -29.46 23.37 -18.15
N GLY A 9 -28.88 22.80 -17.10
CA GLY A 9 -27.44 22.87 -16.85
C GLY A 9 -26.65 22.32 -18.03
N MET A 10 -25.39 22.70 -18.13
CA MET A 10 -24.51 22.22 -19.20
C MET A 10 -24.35 20.70 -19.07
N SER A 11 -24.80 19.96 -20.08
CA SER A 11 -24.68 18.51 -20.14
C SER A 11 -23.24 18.08 -20.41
N LYS A 12 -22.96 16.78 -20.26
CA LYS A 12 -21.64 16.21 -20.61
C LYS A 12 -21.36 16.39 -22.10
N GLU A 13 -22.38 16.31 -22.94
CA GLU A 13 -22.33 16.53 -24.39
C GLU A 13 -21.98 17.98 -24.71
N ASP A 14 -22.58 18.95 -24.02
CA ASP A 14 -22.26 20.38 -24.19
C ASP A 14 -20.81 20.69 -23.83
N ILE A 15 -20.31 20.10 -22.75
CA ILE A 15 -18.91 20.22 -22.34
C ILE A 15 -18.03 19.56 -23.41
N SER A 16 -18.35 18.34 -23.83
CA SER A 16 -17.59 17.60 -24.84
C SER A 16 -17.48 18.35 -26.16
N LYS A 17 -18.57 18.97 -26.62
CA LYS A 17 -18.59 19.81 -27.82
C LYS A 17 -17.68 21.03 -27.70
N LYS A 18 -17.66 21.69 -26.53
CA LYS A 18 -16.70 22.78 -26.26
C LYS A 18 -15.26 22.30 -26.25
N LEU A 19 -15.03 21.03 -25.92
CA LEU A 19 -13.70 20.44 -25.87
C LEU A 19 -13.17 19.99 -27.25
N GLU A 20 -14.02 19.90 -28.28
CA GLU A 20 -13.62 19.49 -29.65
C GLU A 20 -12.59 20.43 -30.28
N ARG A 21 -12.58 21.71 -29.88
CA ARG A 21 -11.61 22.70 -30.37
C ARG A 21 -10.18 22.45 -29.89
N PHE A 22 -9.98 21.62 -28.87
CA PHE A 22 -8.68 21.30 -28.30
C PHE A 22 -8.15 20.00 -28.87
N GLN A 23 -6.88 19.99 -29.26
CA GLN A 23 -6.25 18.86 -29.92
C GLN A 23 -5.79 17.81 -28.91
N THR A 24 -5.28 18.25 -27.76
CA THR A 24 -4.67 17.36 -26.76
C THR A 24 -5.54 17.19 -25.52
N THR A 25 -5.39 16.05 -24.83
CA THR A 25 -6.06 15.82 -23.55
C THR A 25 -5.61 16.84 -22.49
N SER A 26 -4.35 17.27 -22.54
CA SER A 26 -3.82 18.28 -21.60
C SER A 26 -4.48 19.64 -21.78
N GLU A 27 -4.64 20.12 -23.02
CA GLU A 27 -5.36 21.38 -23.31
C GLU A 27 -6.81 21.34 -22.82
N LYS A 28 -7.48 20.19 -22.99
CA LYS A 28 -8.85 19.99 -22.50
C LYS A 28 -8.91 20.12 -20.97
N ILE A 29 -7.98 19.49 -20.26
CA ILE A 29 -7.89 19.58 -18.80
C ILE A 29 -7.60 21.01 -18.35
N GLU A 30 -6.62 21.68 -18.97
CA GLU A 30 -6.26 23.06 -18.63
C GLU A 30 -7.45 24.01 -18.81
N PHE A 31 -8.17 23.89 -19.93
CA PHE A 31 -9.39 24.67 -20.15
C PHE A 31 -10.46 24.39 -19.09
N LEU A 32 -10.68 23.12 -18.73
CA LEU A 32 -11.66 22.77 -17.70
C LEU A 32 -11.26 23.35 -16.33
N GLN A 33 -10.00 23.22 -15.93
CA GLN A 33 -9.48 23.80 -14.69
C GLN A 33 -9.62 25.33 -14.66
N TYR A 34 -9.39 26.00 -15.80
CA TYR A 34 -9.57 27.44 -15.92
C TYR A 34 -11.03 27.86 -15.68
N ILE A 35 -12.02 27.07 -16.12
CA ILE A 35 -13.44 27.38 -15.92
C ILE A 35 -14.03 26.83 -14.61
N GLU A 36 -13.26 26.07 -13.82
CA GLU A 36 -13.71 25.45 -12.57
C GLU A 36 -14.42 26.42 -11.61
N PRO A 37 -13.89 27.64 -11.34
CA PRO A 37 -14.53 28.56 -10.40
C PRO A 37 -15.95 28.94 -10.84
N LYS A 38 -16.16 29.07 -12.16
CA LYS A 38 -17.47 29.37 -12.74
C LYS A 38 -18.42 28.19 -12.58
N ILE A 39 -17.94 26.97 -12.81
CA ILE A 39 -18.74 25.74 -12.70
C ILE A 39 -19.18 25.50 -11.25
N ASN A 40 -18.32 25.77 -10.27
CA ASN A 40 -18.63 25.59 -8.85
C ASN A 40 -19.78 26.49 -8.36
N SER A 41 -20.13 27.55 -9.09
CA SER A 41 -21.30 28.39 -8.81
C SER A 41 -22.55 28.04 -9.64
N THR A 42 -22.50 26.96 -10.44
CA THR A 42 -23.64 26.50 -11.26
C THR A 42 -24.43 25.38 -10.59
N ASN A 43 -25.48 24.91 -11.27
CA ASN A 43 -26.31 23.83 -10.75
C ASN A 43 -25.54 22.50 -10.59
N PRO A 44 -26.00 21.60 -9.69
CA PRO A 44 -25.33 20.33 -9.40
C PRO A 44 -25.16 19.41 -10.62
N ASN A 45 -26.09 19.46 -11.57
CA ASN A 45 -26.00 18.64 -12.79
C ASN A 45 -24.81 19.06 -13.66
N THR A 46 -24.58 20.37 -13.81
CA THR A 46 -23.44 20.92 -14.52
C THR A 46 -22.13 20.56 -13.82
N GLN A 47 -22.11 20.65 -12.48
CA GLN A 47 -20.94 20.25 -11.68
C GLN A 47 -20.63 18.77 -11.83
N LYS A 48 -21.65 17.90 -11.78
CA LYS A 48 -21.49 16.46 -11.99
C LYS A 48 -20.92 16.16 -13.37
N ALA A 49 -21.50 16.70 -14.44
CA ALA A 49 -21.03 16.50 -15.80
C ALA A 49 -19.58 17.00 -15.99
N TYR A 50 -19.25 18.14 -15.38
CA TYR A 50 -17.90 18.70 -15.39
C TYR A 50 -16.88 17.79 -14.70
N TYR A 51 -17.16 17.36 -13.47
CA TYR A 51 -16.26 16.50 -12.71
C TYR A 51 -16.12 15.11 -13.33
N GLU A 52 -17.21 14.55 -13.88
CA GLU A 52 -17.13 13.31 -14.64
C GLU A 52 -16.22 13.44 -15.86
N THR A 53 -16.33 14.55 -16.60
CA THR A 53 -15.50 14.80 -17.79
C THR A 53 -14.02 14.94 -17.41
N LEU A 54 -13.71 15.62 -16.31
CA LEU A 54 -12.34 15.66 -15.78
C LEU A 54 -11.84 14.26 -15.41
N GLY A 55 -12.66 13.47 -14.71
CA GLY A 55 -12.35 12.08 -14.37
C GLY A 55 -11.98 11.26 -15.60
N ASP A 56 -12.77 11.34 -16.67
CA ASP A 56 -12.53 10.62 -17.93
C ASP A 56 -11.22 11.08 -18.61
N LEU A 57 -10.92 12.38 -18.60
CA LEU A 57 -9.69 12.92 -19.20
C LEU A 57 -8.43 12.52 -18.40
N PHE A 58 -8.49 12.55 -17.07
CA PHE A 58 -7.40 12.09 -16.21
C PHE A 58 -7.19 10.57 -16.33
N LEU A 59 -8.28 9.80 -16.44
CA LEU A 59 -8.21 8.37 -16.70
C LEU A 59 -7.51 8.06 -18.03
N LYS A 60 -7.81 8.85 -19.09
CA LYS A 60 -7.14 8.74 -20.39
C LYS A 60 -5.64 9.07 -20.34
N LYS A 61 -5.22 9.91 -19.39
CA LYS A 61 -3.80 10.20 -19.10
C LYS A 61 -3.16 9.18 -18.14
N GLU A 62 -3.89 8.13 -17.77
CA GLU A 62 -3.48 7.13 -16.78
C GLU A 62 -3.16 7.74 -15.40
N ASN A 63 -3.67 8.94 -15.15
CA ASN A 63 -3.53 9.58 -13.85
C ASN A 63 -4.71 9.17 -12.96
N PHE A 64 -4.61 7.94 -12.43
CA PHE A 64 -5.70 7.26 -11.75
C PHE A 64 -6.14 7.96 -10.45
N GLN A 65 -5.22 8.58 -9.71
CA GLN A 65 -5.53 9.23 -8.43
C GLN A 65 -6.44 10.44 -8.63
N GLU A 66 -6.09 11.30 -9.58
CA GLU A 66 -6.90 12.45 -9.96
C GLU A 66 -8.23 12.00 -10.57
N ALA A 67 -8.22 10.98 -11.43
CA ALA A 67 -9.44 10.43 -12.01
C ALA A 67 -10.45 9.97 -10.92
N ALA A 68 -9.98 9.19 -9.94
CA ALA A 68 -10.81 8.72 -8.83
C ALA A 68 -11.34 9.89 -7.97
N GLY A 69 -10.49 10.89 -7.72
CA GLY A 69 -10.88 12.10 -6.99
C GLY A 69 -11.99 12.88 -7.69
N TYR A 70 -11.90 13.05 -9.02
CA TYR A 70 -12.93 13.73 -9.80
C TYR A 70 -14.21 12.92 -9.93
N TYR A 71 -14.15 11.59 -10.11
CA TYR A 71 -15.36 10.75 -10.07
C TYR A 71 -16.07 10.83 -8.72
N LYS A 72 -15.32 10.87 -7.62
CA LYS A 72 -15.91 11.08 -6.29
C LYS A 72 -16.60 12.44 -6.16
N LYS A 73 -15.99 13.52 -6.68
CA LYS A 73 -16.64 14.85 -6.73
C LYS A 73 -17.90 14.87 -7.61
N ALA A 74 -17.97 14.01 -8.63
CA ALA A 74 -19.16 13.83 -9.46
C ALA A 74 -20.26 12.97 -8.80
N GLY A 75 -20.02 12.41 -7.61
CA GLY A 75 -20.93 11.44 -6.97
C GLY A 75 -21.02 10.13 -7.74
N LEU A 76 -19.95 9.74 -8.44
CA LEU A 76 -19.84 8.49 -9.19
C LEU A 76 -18.97 7.50 -8.39
N ASP A 77 -19.45 7.12 -7.22
CA ASP A 77 -18.69 6.32 -6.25
C ASP A 77 -18.23 4.99 -6.84
N GLU A 78 -19.08 4.27 -7.56
CA GLU A 78 -18.71 2.99 -8.21
C GLU A 78 -17.54 3.16 -9.21
N LYS A 79 -17.49 4.28 -9.96
CA LYS A 79 -16.36 4.56 -10.85
C LYS A 79 -15.11 4.88 -10.04
N ALA A 80 -15.23 5.68 -8.99
CA ALA A 80 -14.10 6.04 -8.13
C ALA A 80 -13.52 4.79 -7.45
N GLU A 81 -14.38 3.91 -6.91
CA GLU A 81 -14.01 2.66 -6.25
C GLU A 81 -13.22 1.74 -7.19
N LYS A 82 -13.70 1.52 -8.43
CA LYS A 82 -12.98 0.74 -9.44
C LYS A 82 -11.58 1.29 -9.73
N ILE A 83 -11.42 2.61 -9.75
CA ILE A 83 -10.11 3.23 -9.99
C ILE A 83 -9.22 3.13 -8.74
N TRP A 84 -9.76 3.28 -7.54
CA TRP A 84 -9.02 3.05 -6.29
C TRP A 84 -8.55 1.59 -6.18
N GLU A 85 -9.38 0.64 -6.56
CA GLU A 85 -9.01 -0.78 -6.57
C GLU A 85 -7.84 -1.02 -7.52
N LYS A 86 -7.88 -0.43 -8.73
CA LYS A 86 -6.78 -0.50 -9.69
C LYS A 86 -5.49 0.12 -9.15
N LEU A 87 -5.57 1.22 -8.42
CA LEU A 87 -4.41 1.82 -7.73
C LEU A 87 -3.85 0.88 -6.66
N GLY A 88 -4.71 0.18 -5.93
CA GLY A 88 -4.30 -0.86 -4.98
C GLY A 88 -3.56 -2.02 -5.66
N ASP A 89 -4.09 -2.50 -6.78
CA ASP A 89 -3.46 -3.56 -7.57
C ASP A 89 -2.09 -3.12 -8.13
N ILE A 90 -1.98 -1.86 -8.60
CA ILE A 90 -0.72 -1.27 -9.05
C ILE A 90 0.29 -1.17 -7.89
N ALA A 91 -0.13 -0.67 -6.72
CA ALA A 91 0.73 -0.57 -5.54
C ALA A 91 1.25 -1.96 -5.11
N LYS A 92 0.41 -2.99 -5.17
CA LYS A 92 0.80 -4.39 -4.91
C LYS A 92 1.87 -4.88 -5.89
N ILE A 93 1.77 -4.53 -7.18
CA ILE A 93 2.80 -4.85 -8.20
C ILE A 93 4.14 -4.21 -7.85
N TYR A 94 4.13 -2.98 -7.32
CA TYR A 94 5.34 -2.27 -6.90
C TYR A 94 5.78 -2.59 -5.45
N HIS A 95 5.20 -3.62 -4.83
CA HIS A 95 5.50 -4.02 -3.45
C HIS A 95 5.24 -2.93 -2.39
N GLU A 96 4.37 -1.98 -2.70
CA GLU A 96 3.95 -0.92 -1.78
C GLU A 96 2.70 -1.36 -0.99
N ASP A 97 2.83 -2.45 -0.22
CA ASP A 97 1.70 -3.12 0.47
C ASP A 97 0.89 -2.13 1.36
N ASP A 98 1.55 -1.16 2.00
CA ASP A 98 0.88 -0.14 2.82
C ASP A 98 -0.01 0.81 2.01
N LYS A 99 0.45 1.24 0.82
CA LYS A 99 -0.37 2.07 -0.08
C LYS A 99 -1.48 1.24 -0.70
N ALA A 100 -1.22 -0.03 -1.03
CA ALA A 100 -2.22 -0.94 -1.55
C ALA A 100 -3.40 -1.10 -0.57
N ILE A 101 -3.11 -1.28 0.73
CA ILE A 101 -4.11 -1.32 1.80
C ILE A 101 -4.93 -0.02 1.83
N GLU A 102 -4.28 1.15 1.78
CA GLU A 102 -4.98 2.44 1.77
C GLU A 102 -5.94 2.57 0.56
N TYR A 103 -5.49 2.14 -0.62
CA TYR A 103 -6.30 2.19 -1.83
C TYR A 103 -7.44 1.18 -1.82
N TYR A 104 -7.23 -0.05 -1.35
CA TYR A 104 -8.30 -1.04 -1.21
C TYR A 104 -9.37 -0.62 -0.20
N LYS A 105 -8.94 0.06 0.88
CA LYS A 105 -9.88 0.68 1.82
C LYS A 105 -10.72 1.78 1.15
N LYS A 106 -10.11 2.57 0.26
CA LYS A 106 -10.83 3.61 -0.52
C LYS A 106 -11.76 3.03 -1.58
N SER A 107 -11.52 1.81 -2.06
CA SER A 107 -12.38 1.11 -3.02
C SER A 107 -13.44 0.22 -2.38
N ASN A 108 -13.53 0.20 -1.03
CA ASN A 108 -14.38 -0.75 -0.29
C ASN A 108 -14.08 -2.23 -0.61
N SER A 109 -12.86 -2.54 -1.05
CA SER A 109 -12.41 -3.90 -1.36
C SER A 109 -11.89 -4.61 -0.11
N SER A 110 -12.78 -4.88 0.85
CA SER A 110 -12.42 -5.42 2.17
C SER A 110 -11.67 -6.74 2.11
N GLU A 111 -12.01 -7.62 1.16
CA GLU A 111 -11.31 -8.90 0.98
C GLU A 111 -9.83 -8.71 0.63
N LYS A 112 -9.53 -7.77 -0.28
CA LYS A 112 -8.15 -7.46 -0.69
C LYS A 112 -7.37 -6.73 0.42
N GLU A 113 -8.05 -5.85 1.16
CA GLU A 113 -7.49 -5.19 2.35
C GLU A 113 -7.12 -6.23 3.42
N GLU A 114 -8.04 -7.13 3.76
CA GLU A 114 -7.85 -8.16 4.78
C GLU A 114 -6.75 -9.16 4.39
N GLU A 115 -6.68 -9.56 3.11
CA GLU A 115 -5.61 -10.42 2.58
C GLU A 115 -4.22 -9.84 2.89
N LEU A 116 -4.02 -8.55 2.59
CA LEU A 116 -2.74 -7.87 2.81
C LEU A 116 -2.45 -7.64 4.30
N LEU A 117 -3.46 -7.30 5.10
CA LEU A 117 -3.30 -7.15 6.55
C LEU A 117 -2.87 -8.48 7.20
N LYS A 118 -3.53 -9.59 6.84
CA LYS A 118 -3.18 -10.92 7.34
C LYS A 118 -1.78 -11.35 6.91
N LYS A 119 -1.39 -11.05 5.66
CA LYS A 119 -0.02 -11.28 5.18
C LYS A 119 1.02 -10.49 6.00
N LYS A 120 0.70 -9.24 6.36
CA LYS A 120 1.57 -8.41 7.21
C LYS A 120 1.69 -8.95 8.63
N GLU A 121 0.57 -9.40 9.21
CA GLU A 121 0.55 -10.00 10.55
C GLU A 121 1.32 -11.32 10.62
N THR A 122 1.14 -12.19 9.62
CA THR A 122 1.86 -13.48 9.55
C THR A 122 3.36 -13.29 9.46
N HIS A 123 3.86 -12.38 8.61
CA HIS A 123 5.28 -12.03 8.59
C HIS A 123 5.76 -11.47 9.93
N SER A 124 4.96 -10.61 10.57
CA SER A 124 5.31 -10.08 11.91
C SER A 124 5.40 -11.18 12.97
N LEU A 125 4.52 -12.18 12.91
CA LEU A 125 4.52 -13.33 13.82
C LEU A 125 5.72 -14.25 13.58
N GLU A 126 6.05 -14.55 12.32
CA GLU A 126 7.23 -15.34 11.95
C GLU A 126 8.51 -14.68 12.47
N ASP A 127 8.64 -13.36 12.31
CA ASP A 127 9.79 -12.61 12.82
C ASP A 127 9.91 -12.69 14.35
N LYS A 128 8.80 -12.54 15.08
CA LYS A 128 8.79 -12.67 16.54
C LYS A 128 9.15 -14.09 16.98
N PHE A 129 8.67 -15.11 16.27
CA PHE A 129 8.99 -16.50 16.56
C PHE A 129 10.48 -16.80 16.35
N LEU A 130 11.08 -16.29 15.27
CA LEU A 130 12.51 -16.42 15.01
C LEU A 130 13.36 -15.78 16.13
N VAL A 131 12.97 -14.59 16.59
CA VAL A 131 13.64 -13.92 17.72
C VAL A 131 13.51 -14.74 19.02
N MET A 132 12.32 -15.28 19.30
CA MET A 132 12.10 -16.14 20.46
C MET A 132 12.96 -17.41 20.40
N LEU A 133 13.05 -18.06 19.24
CA LEU A 133 13.85 -19.28 19.04
C LEU A 133 15.35 -19.02 19.20
N ALA A 134 15.84 -17.88 18.68
CA ALA A 134 17.22 -17.43 18.90
C ALA A 134 17.51 -17.22 20.40
N PHE A 135 16.58 -16.63 21.15
CA PHE A 135 16.73 -16.45 22.59
C PHE A 135 16.73 -17.79 23.36
N CYS A 136 15.83 -18.72 23.00
CA CYS A 136 15.79 -20.05 23.61
C CYS A 136 17.08 -20.84 23.38
N THR A 137 17.60 -20.84 22.15
CA THR A 137 18.87 -21.53 21.81
C THR A 137 20.07 -20.91 22.53
N PHE A 138 20.10 -19.58 22.68
CA PHE A 138 21.10 -18.89 23.49
C PHE A 138 21.06 -19.31 24.96
N LEU A 139 19.89 -19.30 25.61
CA LEU A 139 19.76 -19.73 27.02
C LEU A 139 20.11 -21.21 27.21
N PHE A 140 19.71 -22.07 26.29
CA PHE A 140 20.03 -23.50 26.35
C PHE A 140 21.55 -23.76 26.27
N SER A 141 22.28 -22.93 25.52
CA SER A 141 23.75 -23.01 25.48
C SER A 141 24.40 -22.73 26.85
N PHE A 142 23.86 -21.80 27.64
CA PHE A 142 24.36 -21.49 28.99
C PHE A 142 24.13 -22.62 29.98
N VAL A 143 23.01 -23.35 29.89
CA VAL A 143 22.73 -24.52 30.74
C VAL A 143 23.73 -25.64 30.50
N PHE A 144 24.14 -25.87 29.25
CA PHE A 144 25.18 -26.83 28.92
C PHE A 144 26.58 -26.39 29.38
N PHE A 145 26.85 -25.08 29.42
CA PHE A 145 28.12 -24.52 29.89
C PHE A 145 28.22 -24.46 31.43
N SER A 146 27.11 -24.24 32.14
CA SER A 146 27.09 -23.98 33.58
C SER A 146 27.44 -25.18 34.45
N GLY A 147 27.30 -26.41 33.93
CA GLY A 147 27.65 -27.64 34.64
C GLY A 147 29.13 -27.82 34.99
N ARG A 148 30.03 -26.94 34.52
CA ARG A 148 31.49 -27.05 34.77
C ARG A 148 32.21 -25.75 35.17
N ILE A 149 31.49 -24.65 35.41
CA ILE A 149 32.12 -23.34 35.73
C ILE A 149 32.69 -23.30 37.18
N THR A 150 32.26 -24.16 38.09
CA THR A 150 32.69 -24.16 39.50
C THR A 150 33.87 -25.07 39.85
N GLY A 151 34.58 -25.63 38.87
CA GLY A 151 35.77 -26.45 39.13
C GLY A 151 37.00 -25.91 38.40
N ASN A 152 38.02 -25.48 39.15
CA ASN A 152 39.34 -25.03 38.71
C ASN A 152 39.95 -25.93 37.59
N THR A 153 39.57 -25.69 36.33
CA THR A 153 39.96 -26.46 35.14
C THR A 153 40.28 -25.50 33.98
N ILE A 154 41.11 -24.49 34.24
CA ILE A 154 41.63 -23.59 33.21
C ILE A 154 42.80 -24.25 32.43
N ALA A 155 43.37 -25.36 32.94
CA ALA A 155 44.60 -25.93 32.37
C ALA A 155 44.41 -27.12 31.39
N GLN A 156 43.20 -27.67 31.23
CA GLN A 156 42.96 -28.77 30.30
C GLN A 156 41.57 -28.61 29.70
N PHE A 157 41.44 -27.88 28.60
CA PHE A 157 40.23 -27.94 27.76
C PHE A 157 40.25 -29.28 27.01
N PRO A 158 39.50 -30.31 27.43
CA PRO A 158 39.36 -31.47 26.57
C PRO A 158 38.40 -31.05 25.47
N LEU A 159 38.74 -31.30 24.21
CA LEU A 159 37.76 -31.35 23.11
C LEU A 159 36.82 -32.56 23.34
N SER A 160 36.11 -32.60 24.47
CA SER A 160 35.02 -33.54 24.65
C SER A 160 33.87 -33.10 23.75
N SER A 161 33.18 -34.07 23.17
CA SER A 161 32.10 -33.89 22.19
C SER A 161 31.02 -32.91 22.65
N HIS A 162 30.77 -32.81 23.96
CA HIS A 162 29.82 -31.86 24.55
C HIS A 162 30.24 -30.38 24.44
N ASN A 163 31.53 -30.06 24.54
CA ASN A 163 32.03 -28.68 24.39
C ASN A 163 31.94 -28.20 22.93
N LEU A 164 32.20 -29.11 21.98
CA LEU A 164 32.05 -28.84 20.55
C LEU A 164 30.58 -28.64 20.17
N ILE A 165 29.65 -29.37 20.79
CA ILE A 165 28.20 -29.17 20.60
C ILE A 165 27.79 -27.77 21.06
N GLY A 166 28.28 -27.31 22.22
CA GLY A 166 28.00 -25.97 22.73
C GLY A 166 28.52 -24.86 21.80
N ILE A 167 29.78 -24.96 21.35
CA ILE A 167 30.38 -24.02 20.40
C ILE A 167 29.63 -24.05 19.06
N GLY A 168 29.24 -25.24 18.59
CA GLY A 168 28.45 -25.41 17.37
C GLY A 168 27.10 -24.70 17.46
N LEU A 169 26.37 -24.87 18.56
CA LEU A 169 25.10 -24.19 18.82
C LEU A 169 25.24 -22.67 18.89
N PHE A 170 26.33 -22.18 19.49
CA PHE A 170 26.62 -20.74 19.56
C PHE A 170 26.87 -20.13 18.17
N ILE A 171 27.70 -20.79 17.35
CA ILE A 171 27.95 -20.34 15.97
C ILE A 171 26.67 -20.40 15.14
N MET A 172 25.85 -21.44 15.29
CA MET A 172 24.56 -21.54 14.61
C MET A 172 23.62 -20.38 14.98
N GLY A 173 23.55 -20.04 16.28
CA GLY A 173 22.79 -18.88 16.76
C GLY A 173 23.27 -17.54 16.17
N MET A 174 24.59 -17.36 16.02
CA MET A 174 25.15 -16.17 15.35
C MET A 174 24.81 -16.13 13.86
N ILE A 175 24.89 -17.26 13.15
CA ILE A 175 24.53 -17.34 11.73
C ILE A 175 23.04 -17.02 11.52
N VAL A 176 22.15 -17.59 12.32
CA VAL A 176 20.71 -17.31 12.25
C VAL A 176 20.42 -15.83 12.50
N THR A 177 21.09 -15.24 13.49
CA THR A 177 20.94 -13.81 13.82
C THR A 177 21.46 -12.92 12.68
N PHE A 178 22.58 -13.27 12.07
CA PHE A 178 23.15 -12.55 10.91
C PHE A 178 22.23 -12.61 9.70
N LEU A 179 21.73 -13.80 9.34
CA LEU A 179 20.79 -13.97 8.23
C LEU A 179 19.46 -13.23 8.47
N TYR A 180 18.96 -13.21 9.71
CA TYR A 180 17.79 -12.42 10.09
C TYR A 180 18.03 -10.92 9.89
N SER A 181 19.18 -10.41 10.33
CA SER A 181 19.55 -8.99 10.15
C SER A 181 19.68 -8.62 8.66
N GLU A 182 20.23 -9.49 7.83
CA GLU A 182 20.37 -9.24 6.38
C GLU A 182 19.00 -9.22 5.68
N ARG A 183 18.08 -10.09 6.08
CA ARG A 183 16.73 -10.17 5.51
C ARG A 183 15.89 -8.92 5.82
N LYS A 184 15.98 -8.41 7.05
CA LYS A 184 15.31 -7.17 7.46
C LYS A 184 15.81 -5.95 6.68
N ASN A 185 17.08 -5.93 6.31
CA ASN A 185 17.69 -4.80 5.60
C ASN A 185 17.34 -4.74 4.10
N LYS A 186 16.83 -5.83 3.50
CA LYS A 186 16.35 -5.87 2.10
C LYS A 186 14.86 -5.52 1.94
N ASN A 187 14.11 -5.52 3.04
CA ASN A 187 12.67 -5.25 3.05
C ASN A 187 12.32 -3.82 3.53
N ASN A 188 13.33 -2.97 3.76
CA ASN A 188 13.23 -1.54 4.01
C ASN A 188 13.74 -0.78 2.79
#